data_AF-A0A090TAB9-F1
#
_entry.id   AF-A0A090TAB9-F1
#
_cell.length_a   1.000
_cell.length_b   1.000
_cell.length_c   1.000
_cell.angle_alpha   90.00
_cell.angle_beta   90.00
_cell.angle_gamma   90.00
#
_symmetry.space_group_name_H-M   'P 1'
#
loop_
_entity.id
_entity.type
_entity.pdbx_description
1 polymer ?
#
loop_
_entity_poly.entity_id
_entity_poly.type
_entity_poly.pdbx_seq_one_letter_code
_entity_poly.pdbx_strand_id
1 'polypeptide(L)'
;MVFGFLASFITMWYSRHREFHADAGAASLVGKQKMIAALERLKMSQESQLEGSMMAFGINGKRSITELLMSHPPLEKRINALRSEQY
;
A
#
# COMPACT_ATOMS: atom_id res chain seq x y z
N MET A 1 -17.21 14.36 17.68
CA MET A 1 -16.49 14.51 16.38
C MET A 1 -14.98 14.40 16.53
N VAL A 2 -14.33 15.12 17.45
CA VAL A 2 -12.86 15.06 17.66
C VAL A 2 -12.32 13.64 17.92
N PHE A 3 -12.99 12.86 18.77
CA PHE A 3 -12.61 11.47 19.04
C PHE A 3 -12.70 10.55 17.80
N GLY A 4 -13.65 10.82 16.89
CA GLY A 4 -13.78 10.06 15.64
C GLY A 4 -12.63 10.34 14.66
N PHE A 5 -12.17 11.59 14.60
CA PHE A 5 -11.00 11.98 13.80
C PHE A 5 -9.70 11.39 14.35
N LEU A 6 -9.53 11.38 15.67
CA LEU A 6 -8.36 10.76 16.29
C LEU A 6 -8.35 9.24 16.08
N ALA A 7 -9.52 8.60 16.24
CA ALA A 7 -9.68 7.18 15.97
C ALA A 7 -9.35 6.83 14.50
N SER A 8 -9.84 7.60 13.53
CA SER A 8 -9.55 7.35 12.12
C SER A 8 -8.05 7.49 11.81
N PHE A 9 -7.38 8.50 12.38
CA PHE A 9 -5.93 8.66 12.25
C PHE A 9 -5.16 7.44 12.79
N ILE A 10 -5.51 6.97 13.99
CA ILE A 10 -4.87 5.79 14.61
C ILE A 10 -5.11 4.54 13.77
N THR A 11 -6.34 4.31 13.30
CA THR A 11 -6.65 3.15 12.44
C THR A 11 -5.87 3.17 11.13
N MET A 12 -5.76 4.34 10.47
CA MET A 12 -4.94 4.49 9.26
C MET A 12 -3.46 4.23 9.50
N TRP A 13 -2.93 4.66 10.66
CA TRP A 13 -1.54 4.39 11.02
C TRP A 13 -1.31 2.91 11.32
N TYR A 14 -2.17 2.29 12.13
CA TYR A 14 -2.06 0.87 12.49
C TYR A 14 -2.24 -0.05 11.29
N SER A 15 -3.15 0.31 10.36
CA SER A 15 -3.32 -0.42 9.09
C SER A 15 -2.02 -0.50 8.31
N ARG A 16 -1.31 0.63 8.18
CA ARG A 16 0.00 0.67 7.49
C ARG A 16 1.06 -0.13 8.21
N HIS A 17 1.16 0.00 9.54
CA HIS A 17 2.15 -0.73 10.34
C HIS A 17 1.99 -2.26 10.20
N ARG A 18 0.76 -2.77 10.31
CA ARG A 18 0.48 -4.20 10.17
C ARG A 18 0.89 -4.75 8.80
N GLU A 19 0.72 -3.98 7.73
CA GLU A 19 1.06 -4.40 6.36
C GLU A 19 2.57 -4.58 6.17
N PHE A 20 3.40 -3.68 6.69
CA PHE A 20 4.86 -3.83 6.63
C PHE A 20 5.34 -5.06 7.41
N HIS A 21 4.75 -5.31 8.59
CA HIS A 21 5.04 -6.52 9.37
C HIS A 21 4.56 -7.80 8.68
N ALA A 22 3.45 -7.77 7.96
CA ALA A 22 2.98 -8.90 7.17
C ALA A 22 3.96 -9.20 6.02
N ASP A 23 4.48 -8.18 5.35
CA ASP A 23 5.50 -8.35 4.30
C ASP A 23 6.81 -8.88 4.84
N ALA A 24 7.25 -8.39 6.00
CA ALA A 24 8.44 -8.89 6.70
C ALA A 24 8.27 -10.37 7.09
N GLY A 25 7.10 -10.73 7.63
CA GLY A 25 6.77 -12.12 7.96
C GLY A 25 6.70 -13.02 6.73
N ALA A 26 6.13 -12.56 5.63
CA ALA A 26 6.15 -13.30 4.38
C ALA A 26 7.59 -13.46 3.85
N ALA A 27 8.38 -12.38 3.86
CA ALA A 27 9.78 -12.39 3.44
C ALA A 27 10.66 -13.32 4.28
N SER A 28 10.40 -13.46 5.58
CA SER A 28 11.12 -14.42 6.43
C SER A 28 10.75 -15.88 6.13
N LEU A 29 9.50 -16.13 5.71
CA LEU A 29 9.02 -17.48 5.36
C LEU A 29 9.41 -17.93 3.95
N VAL A 30 9.23 -17.07 2.94
CA VAL A 30 9.43 -17.44 1.52
C VAL A 30 10.74 -16.92 0.92
N GLY A 31 11.35 -15.93 1.57
CA GLY A 31 12.52 -15.21 1.11
C GLY A 31 12.20 -13.79 0.60
N LYS A 32 12.98 -12.81 1.06
CA LYS A 32 12.87 -11.38 0.73
C LYS A 32 12.75 -11.09 -0.77
N GLN A 33 13.58 -11.72 -1.60
CA GLN A 33 13.57 -11.49 -3.05
C GLN A 33 12.26 -11.96 -3.72
N LYS A 34 11.70 -13.09 -3.27
CA LYS A 34 10.42 -13.58 -3.79
C LYS A 34 9.27 -12.66 -3.41
N MET A 35 9.31 -12.12 -2.18
CA MET A 35 8.31 -11.15 -1.74
C MET A 35 8.38 -9.84 -2.54
N ILE A 36 9.58 -9.32 -2.77
CA ILE A 36 9.80 -8.12 -3.62
C ILE A 36 9.25 -8.36 -5.03
N ALA A 37 9.59 -9.48 -5.67
CA ALA A 37 9.11 -9.81 -7.02
C ALA A 37 7.58 -9.95 -7.07
N ALA A 38 6.97 -10.52 -6.02
CA ALA A 38 5.51 -10.62 -5.92
C ALA A 38 4.85 -9.24 -5.82
N LEU A 39 5.40 -8.32 -5.02
CA LEU A 39 4.90 -6.95 -4.90
C LEU A 39 5.08 -6.16 -6.20
N GLU A 40 6.21 -6.32 -6.89
CA GLU A 40 6.46 -5.69 -8.21
C GLU A 40 5.44 -6.18 -9.25
N ARG A 41 5.17 -7.50 -9.28
CA ARG A 41 4.15 -8.07 -10.17
C ARG A 41 2.76 -7.54 -9.85
N LEU A 42 2.42 -7.45 -8.56
CA LEU A 42 1.14 -6.90 -8.09
C LEU A 42 0.98 -5.43 -8.48
N LYS A 43 2.05 -4.65 -8.40
CA LYS A 43 2.06 -3.23 -8.79
C LYS A 43 1.66 -3.05 -10.25
N MET A 44 2.29 -3.83 -11.14
CA MET A 44 1.97 -3.79 -12.57
C MET A 44 0.50 -4.12 -12.84
N SER A 45 -0.09 -5.08 -12.11
CA SER A 45 -1.51 -5.40 -12.23
C SER A 45 -2.41 -4.29 -11.69
N GLN A 46 -2.09 -3.65 -10.56
CA GLN A 46 -2.91 -2.57 -10.00
C GLN A 46 -2.92 -1.30 -10.86
N GLU A 47 -1.78 -0.89 -11.42
CA GLU A 47 -1.72 0.29 -12.29
C GLU A 47 -2.68 0.13 -13.49
N SER A 48 -2.69 -1.05 -14.12
CA SER A 48 -3.57 -1.35 -15.24
C SER A 48 -5.07 -1.30 -14.89
N GLN A 49 -5.45 -1.76 -13.69
CA GLN A 49 -6.84 -1.78 -13.25
C GLN A 49 -7.32 -0.39 -12.82
N LEU A 50 -6.47 0.38 -12.14
CA LEU A 50 -6.81 1.70 -11.66
C LEU A 50 -7.00 2.68 -12.81
N GLU A 51 -6.16 2.62 -13.85
CA GLU A 51 -6.31 3.45 -15.05
C GLU A 51 -7.65 3.18 -15.76
N GLY A 52 -8.01 1.90 -15.96
CA GLY A 52 -9.30 1.52 -16.54
C GLY A 52 -10.50 1.98 -15.70
N SER A 53 -10.43 1.84 -14.38
CA SER A 53 -11.51 2.29 -13.47
C SER A 53 -11.63 3.81 -13.45
N MET A 54 -10.52 4.56 -13.39
CA MET A 54 -10.54 6.03 -13.34
C MET A 54 -11.06 6.63 -14.65
N MET A 55 -10.70 6.02 -15.78
CA MET A 55 -11.26 6.37 -17.10
C MET A 55 -12.77 6.11 -17.16
N ALA A 56 -13.24 4.98 -16.62
CA ALA A 56 -14.67 4.65 -16.56
C ALA A 56 -15.50 5.64 -15.70
N PHE A 57 -14.89 6.25 -14.68
CA PHE A 57 -15.53 7.28 -13.85
C PHE A 57 -15.27 8.72 -14.31
N GLY A 58 -14.55 8.93 -15.42
CA GLY A 58 -14.25 10.28 -15.94
C GLY A 58 -13.32 11.11 -15.03
N ILE A 59 -12.55 10.47 -14.15
CA ILE A 59 -11.72 11.16 -13.15
C ILE A 59 -10.33 11.44 -13.73
N ASN A 60 -10.16 12.64 -14.30
CA ASN A 60 -8.87 13.15 -14.75
C ASN A 60 -8.13 13.88 -13.61
N GLY A 61 -7.38 13.13 -12.82
CA GLY A 61 -6.31 13.66 -11.97
C GLY A 61 -6.66 13.95 -10.51
N LYS A 62 -5.96 13.25 -9.60
CA LYS A 62 -5.38 13.70 -8.31
C LYS A 62 -4.97 12.47 -7.48
N ARG A 63 -3.80 11.89 -7.78
CA ARG A 63 -3.22 10.72 -7.07
C ARG A 63 -3.02 10.92 -5.55
N SER A 64 -2.90 12.17 -5.08
CA SER A 64 -2.58 12.48 -3.68
C SER A 64 -3.75 12.32 -2.70
N ILE A 65 -4.99 12.57 -3.13
CA ILE A 65 -6.17 12.42 -2.24
C ILE A 65 -6.55 10.94 -2.11
N THR A 66 -6.40 10.17 -3.20
CA THR A 66 -6.56 8.71 -3.17
C THR A 66 -5.53 8.03 -2.29
N GLU A 67 -4.28 8.52 -2.22
CA GLU A 67 -3.25 7.96 -1.33
C GLU A 67 -3.61 8.08 0.16
N LEU A 68 -4.32 9.14 0.55
CA LEU A 68 -4.82 9.31 1.93
C LEU A 68 -6.04 8.44 2.24
N LEU A 69 -6.79 8.01 1.22
CA LEU A 69 -7.97 7.15 1.35
C LEU A 69 -7.66 5.66 1.10
N MET A 70 -6.46 5.33 0.63
CA MET A 70 -6.04 3.96 0.44
C MET A 70 -5.76 3.30 1.80
N SER A 71 -6.44 2.18 2.06
CA SER A 71 -6.29 1.41 3.31
C SER A 71 -4.90 0.81 3.51
N HIS A 72 -4.08 0.76 2.45
CA HIS A 72 -2.74 0.15 2.41
C HIS A 72 -1.69 1.15 1.94
N PRO A 73 -0.44 1.07 2.46
CA PRO A 73 0.64 1.88 1.94
C PRO A 73 0.93 1.51 0.47
N PRO A 74 1.30 2.48 -0.39
CA PRO A 74 1.71 2.23 -1.75
C PRO A 74 2.72 1.08 -1.86
N LEU A 75 2.58 0.26 -2.90
CA LEU A 75 3.44 -0.91 -3.12
C LEU A 75 4.92 -0.54 -3.18
N GLU A 76 5.26 0.62 -3.74
CA GLU A 76 6.62 1.15 -3.73
C GLU A 76 7.21 1.33 -2.34
N LYS A 77 6.41 1.85 -1.38
CA LYS A 77 6.87 2.01 0.01
C LYS A 77 7.14 0.64 0.65
N ARG A 78 6.31 -0.36 0.35
CA ARG A 78 6.46 -1.74 0.83
C ARG A 78 7.69 -2.45 0.23
N ILE A 79 7.91 -2.29 -1.07
CA ILE A 79 9.10 -2.81 -1.76
C ILE A 79 10.37 -2.17 -1.17
N ASN A 80 10.36 -0.86 -0.98
CA ASN A 80 11.50 -0.14 -0.40
C ASN A 80 11.76 -0.56 1.05
N ALA A 81 10.71 -0.72 1.87
CA ALA A 81 10.80 -1.25 3.23
C ALA A 81 11.46 -2.64 3.28
N LEU A 82 11.09 -3.54 2.35
CA LEU A 82 11.75 -4.83 2.23
C LEU A 82 13.21 -4.70 1.81
N ARG A 83 13.53 -3.82 0.86
CA ARG A 83 14.90 -3.61 0.37
C ARG A 83 15.81 -3.05 1.46
N SER A 84 15.36 -2.03 2.20
CA SER A 84 16.12 -1.38 3.28
C SER A 84 15.99 -2.04 4.65
N GLU A 85 15.09 -3.03 4.79
CA GLU A 85 14.78 -3.70 6.07
C GLU A 85 14.23 -2.73 7.12
N GLN A 86 13.43 -1.76 6.66
CA GLN A 86 12.79 -0.74 7.49
C GLN A 86 11.27 -0.89 7.38
N TYR A 87 10.67 -1.54 8.38
CA TYR A 87 9.24 -1.87 8.46
C TYR A 87 8.46 -0.88 9.35
#